data_AF-A0A2E0DU73-F1
#
_entry.id   AF-A0A2E0DU73-F1
#
_cell.length_a   1.000
_cell.length_b   1.000
_cell.length_c   1.000
_cell.angle_alpha   90.00
_cell.angle_beta   90.00
_cell.angle_gamma   90.00
#
_symmetry.space_group_name_H-M   'P 1'
#
loop_
_entity.id
_entity.type
_entity.pdbx_description
1 polymer ?
#
loop_
_entity_poly.entity_id
_entity_poly.type
_entity_poly.pdbx_seq_one_letter_code
_entity_poly.pdbx_strand_id
1 'polypeptide(L)'
;MGFLDDVKEDQKLQIQVLCVAFFLIAFPSYFMIKAAATDDPSGMGGVGTYTVTPDFSEIEFASGEELIQDGTPFTLALNTDSVDAAGKNIVGVLITMSYGENEEDGNGVGCGLGAVPPQPAPDTISGMASHLNYSNSAEGQNQGGSGSHEVSTVWYNSSVIGEKIEGLSESQIVDGLDSKGAGMGDYNIEISVTANSGSRPGCQNSDSGETVTYTVKLIVLDYSITPYIEIEDI
;
A
#
# COMPACT_ATOMS: atom_id res chain seq x y z
N MET A 1 73.21 -11.66 13.52
CA MET A 1 72.10 -11.20 14.39
C MET A 1 70.82 -11.87 13.93
N GLY A 2 69.97 -12.30 14.86
CA GLY A 2 68.64 -12.79 14.53
C GLY A 2 67.66 -11.64 14.34
N PHE A 3 66.55 -11.88 13.64
CA PHE A 3 65.46 -10.90 13.46
C PHE A 3 65.00 -10.27 14.79
N LEU A 4 64.98 -11.04 15.87
CA LEU A 4 64.59 -10.56 17.22
C LEU A 4 65.63 -9.62 17.86
N ASP A 5 66.90 -9.68 17.44
CA ASP A 5 67.93 -8.76 17.90
C ASP A 5 67.80 -7.42 17.16
N ASP A 6 67.56 -7.45 15.84
CA ASP A 6 67.30 -6.23 15.04
C ASP A 6 66.03 -5.50 15.51
N VAL A 7 64.99 -6.23 15.94
CA VAL A 7 63.77 -5.65 16.54
C VAL A 7 64.06 -4.96 17.87
N LYS A 8 65.09 -5.34 18.62
CA LYS A 8 65.39 -4.69 19.91
C LYS A 8 66.23 -3.44 19.76
N GLU A 9 67.05 -3.36 18.72
CA GLU A 9 68.04 -2.30 18.54
C GLU A 9 67.56 -1.20 17.57
N ASP A 10 66.71 -1.52 16.59
CA ASP A 10 66.20 -0.56 15.61
C ASP A 10 64.78 -0.05 15.93
N GLN A 11 64.70 1.22 16.30
CA GLN A 11 63.44 1.91 16.63
C GLN A 11 62.46 1.97 15.44
N LYS A 12 62.95 2.05 14.19
CA LYS A 12 62.07 2.03 13.01
C LYS A 12 61.46 0.65 12.81
N LEU A 13 62.24 -0.40 13.04
CA LEU A 13 61.78 -1.78 12.92
C LEU A 13 60.76 -2.13 14.01
N GLN A 14 60.93 -1.61 15.23
CA GLN A 14 59.92 -1.72 16.30
C GLN A 14 58.58 -1.09 15.93
N ILE A 15 58.60 0.14 15.41
CA ILE A 15 57.37 0.86 15.02
C ILE A 15 56.64 0.09 13.93
N GLN A 16 57.37 -0.44 12.94
CA GLN A 16 56.77 -1.20 11.85
C GLN A 16 56.15 -2.53 12.33
N VAL A 17 56.83 -3.28 13.19
CA VAL A 17 56.31 -4.54 13.75
C VAL A 17 55.08 -4.28 14.62
N LEU A 18 55.07 -3.20 15.40
CA LEU A 18 53.94 -2.83 16.25
C LEU A 18 52.73 -2.40 15.41
N CYS A 19 52.93 -1.61 14.35
CA CYS A 19 51.87 -1.26 13.41
C CYS A 19 51.28 -2.49 12.71
N VAL A 20 52.12 -3.41 12.21
CA VAL A 20 51.65 -4.64 11.55
C VAL A 20 50.90 -5.54 12.53
N ALA A 21 51.41 -5.72 13.74
CA ALA A 21 50.72 -6.48 14.78
C ALA A 21 49.39 -5.83 15.18
N PHE A 22 49.35 -4.51 15.28
CA PHE A 22 48.12 -3.76 15.53
C PHE A 22 47.09 -3.99 14.41
N PHE A 23 47.47 -3.88 13.14
CA PHE A 23 46.57 -4.16 12.02
C PHE A 23 46.13 -5.63 11.98
N LEU A 24 47.01 -6.59 12.22
CA LEU A 24 46.68 -8.03 12.24
C LEU A 24 45.76 -8.43 13.40
N ILE A 25 45.72 -7.65 14.48
CA ILE A 25 44.80 -7.89 15.61
C ILE A 25 43.53 -7.07 15.47
N ALA A 26 43.64 -5.78 15.14
CA ALA A 26 42.52 -4.85 15.03
C ALA A 26 41.59 -5.21 13.86
N PHE A 27 42.13 -5.62 12.71
CA PHE A 27 41.31 -5.92 11.55
C PHE A 27 40.42 -7.15 11.78
N PRO A 28 40.94 -8.33 12.22
CA PRO A 28 40.09 -9.49 12.50
C PRO A 28 39.18 -9.26 13.71
N SER A 29 39.65 -8.56 14.75
CA SER A 29 38.80 -8.28 15.92
C SER A 29 37.65 -7.33 15.61
N TYR A 30 37.83 -6.36 14.73
CA TYR A 30 36.74 -5.50 14.26
C TYR A 30 35.66 -6.31 13.53
N PHE A 31 36.04 -7.22 12.63
CA PHE A 31 35.07 -8.11 11.96
C PHE A 31 34.43 -9.10 12.94
N MET A 32 35.18 -9.65 13.90
CA MET A 32 34.63 -10.54 14.93
C MET A 32 33.66 -9.82 15.87
N ILE A 33 33.94 -8.57 16.26
CA ILE A 33 33.02 -7.75 17.07
C ILE A 33 31.78 -7.37 16.25
N LYS A 34 31.94 -7.03 14.97
CA LYS A 34 30.80 -6.78 14.07
C LYS A 34 29.94 -8.02 13.86
N ALA A 35 30.54 -9.20 13.74
CA ALA A 35 29.84 -10.48 13.59
C ALA A 35 29.27 -11.04 14.90
N ALA A 36 29.84 -10.68 16.05
CA ALA A 36 29.33 -11.09 17.38
C ALA A 36 28.33 -10.09 17.97
N ALA A 37 28.22 -8.88 17.42
CA ALA A 37 27.19 -7.91 17.76
C ALA A 37 25.88 -8.14 17.00
N THR A 38 25.81 -9.14 16.13
CA THR A 38 24.60 -9.56 15.41
C THR A 38 24.00 -10.79 16.08
N ASP A 39 23.44 -10.62 17.27
CA ASP A 39 22.41 -11.52 17.81
C ASP A 39 21.00 -11.14 17.27
N ASP A 40 20.96 -10.13 16.40
CA ASP A 40 19.79 -9.67 15.66
C ASP A 40 20.20 -9.64 14.17
N PRO A 41 19.49 -10.31 13.23
CA PRO A 41 19.80 -10.27 11.81
C PRO A 41 19.62 -8.88 11.15
N SER A 42 19.44 -7.82 11.94
CA SER A 42 19.31 -6.41 11.50
C SER A 42 20.61 -5.77 10.99
N GLY A 43 21.64 -6.56 10.71
CA GLY A 43 22.72 -6.14 9.83
C GLY A 43 22.24 -6.20 8.39
N MET A 44 21.42 -5.24 7.95
CA MET A 44 20.91 -5.16 6.57
C MET A 44 22.02 -5.56 5.59
N GLY A 45 21.80 -6.68 4.91
CA GLY A 45 22.76 -7.31 4.02
C GLY A 45 23.22 -6.39 2.90
N GLY A 46 24.38 -6.75 2.34
CA GLY A 46 24.99 -6.02 1.22
C GLY A 46 24.13 -6.06 -0.05
N VAL A 47 24.68 -5.53 -1.14
CA VAL A 47 24.03 -5.67 -2.45
C VAL A 47 24.06 -7.15 -2.86
N GLY A 48 22.91 -7.72 -3.22
CA GLY A 48 22.79 -9.14 -3.50
C GLY A 48 21.54 -9.49 -4.31
N THR A 49 21.23 -10.78 -4.34
CA THR A 49 19.98 -11.30 -4.91
C THR A 49 19.11 -11.81 -3.78
N TYR A 50 17.87 -11.31 -3.73
CA TYR A 50 16.95 -11.53 -2.63
C TYR A 50 15.61 -12.06 -3.12
N THR A 51 14.99 -12.87 -2.28
CA THR A 51 13.56 -13.19 -2.35
C THR A 51 12.83 -12.33 -1.34
N VAL A 52 11.79 -11.64 -1.80
CA VAL A 52 10.98 -10.72 -0.99
C VAL A 52 9.56 -11.21 -1.02
N THR A 53 9.11 -11.76 0.11
CA THR A 53 7.77 -12.29 0.27
C THR A 53 6.91 -11.28 1.05
N PRO A 54 5.84 -10.74 0.45
CA PRO A 54 4.94 -9.83 1.13
C PRO A 54 3.87 -10.60 1.92
N ASP A 55 3.41 -10.03 3.01
CA ASP A 55 2.23 -10.47 3.76
C ASP A 55 1.31 -9.26 3.97
N PHE A 56 0.16 -9.28 3.29
CA PHE A 56 -0.80 -8.19 3.31
C PHE A 56 -1.91 -8.50 4.32
N SER A 57 -2.15 -7.57 5.23
CA SER A 57 -3.30 -7.59 6.12
C SER A 57 -4.13 -6.32 5.98
N GLU A 58 -5.42 -6.42 6.31
CA GLU A 58 -6.36 -5.30 6.20
C GLU A 58 -6.92 -4.94 7.57
N ILE A 59 -7.03 -3.64 7.84
CA ILE A 59 -7.70 -3.11 9.04
C ILE A 59 -8.91 -2.33 8.56
N GLU A 60 -10.10 -2.71 9.02
CA GLU A 60 -11.30 -1.91 8.77
C GLU A 60 -11.17 -0.55 9.44
N PHE A 61 -11.34 0.51 8.66
CA PHE A 61 -11.16 1.88 9.10
C PHE A 61 -12.50 2.59 9.30
N ALA A 62 -13.40 2.42 8.34
CA ALA A 62 -14.77 2.91 8.41
C ALA A 62 -15.66 2.09 7.47
N SER A 63 -16.94 1.97 7.82
CA SER A 63 -17.96 1.37 6.96
C SER A 63 -19.28 2.11 7.18
N GLY A 64 -20.11 2.15 6.14
CA GLY A 64 -21.36 2.89 6.17
C GLY A 64 -22.19 2.71 4.91
N GLU A 65 -23.37 3.31 4.94
CA GLU A 65 -24.29 3.40 3.81
C GLU A 65 -24.85 4.81 3.78
N GLU A 66 -24.72 5.48 2.64
CA GLU A 66 -25.13 6.87 2.46
C GLU A 66 -25.85 7.05 1.12
N LEU A 67 -26.88 7.90 1.14
CA LEU A 67 -27.55 8.33 -0.08
C LEU A 67 -26.78 9.54 -0.64
N ILE A 68 -26.09 9.34 -1.75
CA ILE A 68 -25.26 10.37 -2.38
C ILE A 68 -26.04 10.99 -3.53
N GLN A 69 -26.30 12.29 -3.43
CA GLN A 69 -27.07 13.02 -4.43
C GLN A 69 -26.25 13.30 -5.69
N ASP A 70 -26.94 13.35 -6.84
CA ASP A 70 -26.32 13.69 -8.12
C ASP A 70 -25.54 15.02 -8.04
N GLY A 71 -24.27 14.96 -8.45
CA GLY A 71 -23.37 16.11 -8.47
C GLY A 71 -22.97 16.67 -7.09
N THR A 72 -23.35 16.01 -5.98
CA THR A 72 -22.96 16.42 -4.62
C THR A 72 -22.13 15.32 -3.95
N PRO A 73 -20.79 15.45 -3.95
CA PRO A 73 -19.91 14.43 -3.37
C PRO A 73 -20.12 14.29 -1.86
N PHE A 74 -20.10 13.05 -1.38
CA PHE A 74 -19.95 12.70 0.01
C PHE A 74 -18.46 12.65 0.37
N THR A 75 -18.07 13.37 1.42
CA THR A 75 -16.69 13.41 1.90
C THR A 75 -16.59 12.86 3.32
N LEU A 76 -15.65 11.97 3.55
CA LEU A 76 -15.37 11.36 4.84
C LEU A 76 -13.91 11.61 5.22
N ALA A 77 -13.71 12.39 6.28
CA ALA A 77 -12.42 12.61 6.90
C ALA A 77 -12.20 11.59 8.02
N LEU A 78 -11.11 10.83 7.91
CA LEU A 78 -10.72 9.78 8.87
C LEU A 78 -9.32 10.08 9.42
N ASN A 79 -9.03 9.56 10.61
CA ASN A 79 -7.71 9.67 11.20
C ASN A 79 -7.33 8.35 11.88
N THR A 80 -6.10 7.88 11.67
CA THR A 80 -5.63 6.57 12.17
C THR A 80 -5.70 6.42 13.70
N ASP A 81 -5.81 7.51 14.45
CA ASP A 81 -6.03 7.48 15.91
C ASP A 81 -7.36 6.79 16.28
N SER A 82 -8.30 6.63 15.34
CA SER A 82 -9.56 5.92 15.56
C SER A 82 -9.43 4.40 15.50
N VAL A 83 -8.27 3.86 15.10
CA VAL A 83 -8.02 2.43 14.92
C VAL A 83 -6.71 2.00 15.56
N ASP A 84 -6.57 0.69 15.84
CA ASP A 84 -5.31 0.13 16.33
C ASP A 84 -4.31 -0.08 15.19
N ALA A 85 -3.74 1.03 14.73
CA ALA A 85 -2.73 1.10 13.67
C ALA A 85 -1.29 1.20 14.21
N ALA A 86 -1.11 1.43 15.52
CA ALA A 86 0.19 1.80 16.08
C ALA A 86 1.28 0.75 15.80
N GLY A 87 2.41 1.20 15.25
CA GLY A 87 3.56 0.34 14.94
C GLY A 87 3.39 -0.55 13.71
N LYS A 88 2.26 -0.48 12.99
CA LYS A 88 2.04 -1.22 11.75
C LYS A 88 2.53 -0.42 10.55
N ASN A 89 3.05 -1.14 9.55
CA ASN A 89 3.46 -0.55 8.28
C ASN A 89 2.26 -0.43 7.34
N ILE A 90 1.51 0.68 7.45
CA ILE A 90 0.40 0.97 6.54
C ILE A 90 0.98 1.47 5.22
N VAL A 91 0.67 0.76 4.14
CA VAL A 91 1.20 1.02 2.80
C VAL A 91 0.14 1.37 1.76
N GLY A 92 -1.12 1.40 2.16
CA GLY A 92 -2.22 1.74 1.29
C GLY A 92 -3.54 1.92 2.01
N VAL A 93 -4.52 2.39 1.24
CA VAL A 93 -5.94 2.42 1.61
C VAL A 93 -6.75 1.82 0.46
N LEU A 94 -7.74 1.01 0.81
CA LEU A 94 -8.69 0.36 -0.08
C LEU A 94 -10.08 0.83 0.28
N ILE A 95 -10.84 1.30 -0.70
CA ILE A 95 -12.26 1.58 -0.57
C ILE A 95 -12.99 0.57 -1.43
N THR A 96 -13.90 -0.19 -0.85
CA THR A 96 -14.87 -1.01 -1.57
C THR A 96 -16.22 -0.31 -1.52
N MET A 97 -16.84 -0.10 -2.68
CA MET A 97 -18.17 0.50 -2.80
C MET A 97 -19.09 -0.47 -3.50
N SER A 98 -20.32 -0.58 -3.01
CA SER A 98 -21.42 -1.27 -3.67
C SER A 98 -22.65 -0.38 -3.67
N TYR A 99 -23.39 -0.42 -4.77
CA TYR A 99 -24.51 0.48 -5.02
C TYR A 99 -25.58 -0.22 -5.83
N GLY A 100 -26.83 0.18 -5.60
CA GLY A 100 -28.00 -0.34 -6.28
C GLY A 100 -28.40 0.53 -7.48
N GLU A 101 -29.70 0.55 -7.71
CA GLU A 101 -30.38 1.57 -8.52
C GLU A 101 -31.49 2.12 -7.65
N ASN A 102 -31.54 3.44 -7.57
CA ASN A 102 -32.55 4.17 -6.82
C ASN A 102 -33.54 4.89 -7.74
N GLU A 103 -33.54 4.59 -9.04
CA GLU A 103 -34.51 5.12 -10.00
C GLU A 103 -35.96 4.84 -9.59
N GLU A 104 -36.75 5.91 -9.50
CA GLU A 104 -38.20 5.83 -9.31
C GLU A 104 -38.94 5.85 -10.65
N ASP A 105 -39.93 4.97 -10.77
CA ASP A 105 -40.79 4.89 -11.96
C ASP A 105 -41.39 6.26 -12.31
N GLY A 106 -41.25 6.62 -13.58
CA GLY A 106 -41.54 7.93 -14.08
C GLY A 106 -42.99 8.41 -14.02
N ASN A 107 -43.14 9.74 -14.00
CA ASN A 107 -44.43 10.43 -14.16
C ASN A 107 -44.62 10.93 -15.61
N GLY A 108 -45.79 10.67 -16.20
CA GLY A 108 -46.09 11.11 -17.56
C GLY A 108 -47.36 10.50 -18.15
N VAL A 109 -47.94 11.14 -19.17
CA VAL A 109 -49.16 10.66 -19.86
C VAL A 109 -48.93 9.28 -20.50
N GLY A 110 -47.69 8.98 -20.89
CA GLY A 110 -47.26 7.67 -21.39
C GLY A 110 -46.98 6.62 -20.31
N CYS A 111 -47.09 6.95 -19.02
CA CYS A 111 -46.95 6.00 -17.90
C CYS A 111 -48.32 5.46 -17.40
N GLY A 112 -49.43 5.82 -18.05
CA GLY A 112 -50.78 5.36 -17.68
C GLY A 112 -51.17 3.99 -18.24
N LEU A 113 -52.08 3.29 -17.53
CA LEU A 113 -52.83 2.10 -17.96
C LEU A 113 -51.99 0.97 -18.61
N GLY A 114 -51.07 0.37 -17.85
CA GLY A 114 -50.43 -0.90 -18.21
C GLY A 114 -49.23 -0.79 -19.17
N ALA A 115 -48.71 0.41 -19.40
CA ALA A 115 -47.45 0.60 -20.11
C ALA A 115 -46.25 0.30 -19.20
N VAL A 116 -45.40 -0.66 -19.58
CA VAL A 116 -44.17 -1.05 -18.84
C VAL A 116 -43.29 0.18 -18.58
N PRO A 117 -42.86 0.52 -17.36
CA PRO A 117 -42.00 1.69 -17.13
C PRO A 117 -40.70 1.67 -17.96
N PRO A 118 -40.06 2.83 -18.21
CA PRO A 118 -38.70 2.87 -18.73
C PRO A 118 -37.78 1.96 -17.90
N GLN A 119 -36.81 1.32 -18.55
CA GLN A 119 -35.77 0.61 -17.81
C GLN A 119 -34.84 1.63 -17.13
N PRO A 120 -34.29 1.29 -15.94
CA PRO A 120 -33.29 2.13 -15.30
C PRO A 120 -32.08 2.36 -16.20
N ALA A 121 -31.55 3.58 -16.17
CA ALA A 121 -30.35 3.96 -16.89
C ALA A 121 -29.12 3.78 -16.00
N PRO A 122 -27.94 3.48 -16.59
CA PRO A 122 -26.73 3.32 -15.79
C PRO A 122 -26.24 4.63 -15.18
N ASP A 123 -25.93 4.59 -13.89
CA ASP A 123 -25.25 5.63 -13.13
C ASP A 123 -23.76 5.38 -13.06
N THR A 124 -23.01 6.45 -12.80
CA THR A 124 -21.57 6.38 -12.60
C THR A 124 -21.23 6.83 -11.18
N ILE A 125 -20.57 5.94 -10.44
CA ILE A 125 -20.12 6.18 -9.08
C ILE A 125 -18.61 6.30 -9.13
N SER A 126 -18.08 7.41 -8.61
CA SER A 126 -16.65 7.69 -8.54
C SER A 126 -16.21 7.72 -7.09
N GLY A 127 -15.19 6.93 -6.74
CA GLY A 127 -14.55 6.99 -5.44
C GLY A 127 -13.13 7.50 -5.56
N MET A 128 -12.72 8.30 -4.58
CA MET A 128 -11.37 8.83 -4.44
C MET A 128 -10.87 8.60 -3.01
N ALA A 129 -9.67 8.07 -2.89
CA ALA A 129 -8.95 8.00 -1.63
C ALA A 129 -7.76 8.94 -1.69
N SER A 130 -7.56 9.73 -0.64
CA SER A 130 -6.40 10.62 -0.52
C SER A 130 -5.79 10.56 0.87
N HIS A 131 -4.46 10.58 0.89
CA HIS A 131 -3.65 10.56 2.10
C HIS A 131 -2.33 11.28 1.81
N LEU A 132 -2.06 12.39 2.52
CA LEU A 132 -0.92 13.25 2.26
C LEU A 132 -0.81 13.66 0.78
N ASN A 133 0.22 13.19 0.08
CA ASN A 133 0.49 13.42 -1.34
C ASN A 133 0.08 12.23 -2.23
N TYR A 134 -0.53 11.20 -1.67
CA TYR A 134 -1.03 10.04 -2.40
C TYR A 134 -2.53 10.19 -2.63
N SER A 135 -2.95 10.06 -3.87
CA SER A 135 -4.36 10.06 -4.23
C SER A 135 -4.60 9.15 -5.41
N ASN A 136 -5.67 8.38 -5.37
CA ASN A 136 -6.16 7.64 -6.51
C ASN A 136 -7.69 7.69 -6.56
N SER A 137 -8.23 7.55 -7.77
CA SER A 137 -9.66 7.52 -8.01
C SER A 137 -10.01 6.43 -9.01
N ALA A 138 -11.18 5.81 -8.85
CA ALA A 138 -11.74 4.92 -9.85
C ALA A 138 -13.25 5.12 -9.95
N GLU A 139 -13.80 4.70 -11.09
CA GLU A 139 -15.21 4.84 -11.40
C GLU A 139 -15.80 3.46 -11.71
N GLY A 140 -17.06 3.27 -11.35
CA GLY A 140 -17.84 2.09 -11.69
C GLY A 140 -19.28 2.45 -12.06
N GLN A 141 -19.98 1.50 -12.67
CA GLN A 141 -21.37 1.66 -13.08
C GLN A 141 -22.25 0.52 -12.55
N ASN A 142 -23.53 0.81 -12.29
CA ASN A 142 -24.56 -0.14 -11.86
C ASN A 142 -25.33 -0.79 -13.03
N GLN A 143 -25.12 -0.32 -14.26
CA GLN A 143 -25.69 -0.88 -15.49
C GLN A 143 -27.24 -0.91 -15.54
N GLY A 144 -27.94 -0.03 -14.82
CA GLY A 144 -29.40 -0.12 -14.71
C GLY A 144 -29.87 -1.19 -13.71
N GLY A 145 -28.99 -1.64 -12.79
CA GLY A 145 -29.31 -2.68 -11.79
C GLY A 145 -28.54 -2.57 -10.47
N SER A 146 -27.32 -3.08 -10.42
CA SER A 146 -26.45 -2.96 -9.25
C SER A 146 -25.00 -3.10 -9.68
N GLY A 147 -24.10 -2.50 -8.91
CA GLY A 147 -22.68 -2.57 -9.19
C GLY A 147 -21.84 -2.47 -7.94
N SER A 148 -20.57 -2.78 -8.11
CA SER A 148 -19.55 -2.55 -7.11
C SER A 148 -18.22 -2.31 -7.80
N HIS A 149 -17.37 -1.54 -7.13
CA HIS A 149 -15.99 -1.38 -7.55
C HIS A 149 -15.11 -1.04 -6.35
N GLU A 150 -13.81 -1.08 -6.58
CA GLU A 150 -12.79 -0.83 -5.57
C GLU A 150 -11.83 0.26 -6.03
N VAL A 151 -11.39 1.07 -5.08
CA VAL A 151 -10.38 2.12 -5.27
C VAL A 151 -9.25 1.85 -4.31
N SER A 152 -8.05 1.60 -4.81
CA SER A 152 -6.86 1.42 -3.97
C SER A 152 -5.85 2.53 -4.23
N THR A 153 -5.32 3.11 -3.16
CA THR A 153 -4.19 4.04 -3.19
C THR A 153 -3.07 3.41 -2.39
N VAL A 154 -1.95 3.12 -3.04
CA VAL A 154 -0.79 2.44 -2.43
C VAL A 154 0.48 3.28 -2.59
N TRP A 155 1.40 3.17 -1.63
CA TRP A 155 2.66 3.92 -1.63
C TRP A 155 3.90 3.06 -1.37
N TYR A 156 3.76 1.73 -1.36
CA TYR A 156 4.92 0.83 -1.40
C TYR A 156 5.40 0.59 -2.85
N ASN A 157 6.67 0.28 -2.99
CA ASN A 157 7.28 -0.10 -4.24
C ASN A 157 7.04 -1.59 -4.52
N SER A 158 6.03 -1.91 -5.32
CA SER A 158 5.73 -3.30 -5.68
C SER A 158 6.83 -3.97 -6.52
N SER A 159 7.74 -3.21 -7.14
CA SER A 159 8.80 -3.76 -7.99
C SER A 159 9.94 -4.39 -7.20
N VAL A 160 10.05 -4.13 -5.89
CA VAL A 160 11.01 -4.79 -5.00
C VAL A 160 10.44 -6.02 -4.32
N ILE A 161 9.26 -6.47 -4.74
CA ILE A 161 8.59 -7.69 -4.26
C ILE A 161 8.72 -8.78 -5.33
N GLY A 162 9.09 -10.00 -4.92
CA GLY A 162 9.15 -11.14 -5.83
C GLY A 162 10.23 -12.15 -5.47
N GLU A 163 10.33 -13.20 -6.28
CA GLU A 163 11.23 -14.33 -6.03
C GLU A 163 12.72 -13.98 -6.24
N LYS A 164 13.02 -13.11 -7.21
CA LYS A 164 14.38 -12.78 -7.61
C LYS A 164 14.54 -11.27 -7.82
N ILE A 165 15.01 -10.59 -6.78
CA ILE A 165 15.33 -9.15 -6.78
C ILE A 165 16.84 -9.00 -6.81
N GLU A 166 17.39 -8.47 -7.89
CA GLU A 166 18.83 -8.37 -8.10
C GLU A 166 19.35 -6.93 -7.98
N GLY A 167 20.58 -6.79 -7.47
CA GLY A 167 21.31 -5.53 -7.54
C GLY A 167 20.84 -4.45 -6.56
N LEU A 168 19.99 -4.82 -5.60
CA LEU A 168 19.57 -3.97 -4.48
C LEU A 168 20.20 -4.48 -3.18
N SER A 169 20.47 -3.57 -2.25
CA SER A 169 20.72 -3.94 -0.85
C SER A 169 19.40 -4.18 -0.11
N GLU A 170 19.45 -4.93 0.99
CA GLU A 170 18.28 -5.12 1.86
C GLU A 170 17.72 -3.78 2.33
N SER A 171 18.57 -2.80 2.61
CA SER A 171 18.14 -1.46 3.00
C SER A 171 17.33 -0.75 1.92
N GLN A 172 17.69 -0.93 0.64
CA GLN A 172 16.96 -0.35 -0.48
C GLN A 172 15.61 -1.04 -0.69
N ILE A 173 15.55 -2.35 -0.43
CA ILE A 173 14.29 -3.11 -0.45
C ILE A 173 13.39 -2.64 0.69
N VAL A 174 13.90 -2.58 1.92
CA VAL A 174 13.20 -2.06 3.10
C VAL A 174 12.68 -0.64 2.86
N ASP A 175 13.52 0.27 2.35
CA ASP A 175 13.14 1.65 2.03
C ASP A 175 12.03 1.74 0.97
N GLY A 176 11.89 0.72 0.12
CA GLY A 176 10.81 0.62 -0.86
C GLY A 176 9.50 0.07 -0.29
N LEU A 177 9.54 -0.70 0.80
CA LEU A 177 8.37 -1.39 1.36
C LEU A 177 7.84 -0.73 2.64
N ASP A 178 8.72 -0.15 3.44
CA ASP A 178 8.39 0.49 4.69
C ASP A 178 7.96 1.94 4.45
N SER A 179 6.73 2.25 4.85
CA SER A 179 6.18 3.61 4.83
C SER A 179 6.87 4.55 5.81
N LYS A 180 7.68 4.05 6.75
CA LYS A 180 8.37 4.81 7.81
C LYS A 180 7.40 5.64 8.65
N GLY A 181 6.18 5.13 8.84
CA GLY A 181 5.09 5.81 9.52
C GLY A 181 4.38 6.87 8.68
N ALA A 182 4.69 7.00 7.38
CA ALA A 182 3.98 7.89 6.49
C ALA A 182 2.49 7.53 6.39
N GLY A 183 2.13 6.25 6.51
CA GLY A 183 0.73 5.78 6.50
C GLY A 183 -0.09 6.09 7.76
N MET A 184 0.33 7.05 8.58
CA MET A 184 -0.39 7.49 9.78
C MET A 184 -0.96 8.90 9.58
N GLY A 185 -2.05 9.20 10.26
CA GLY A 185 -2.67 10.52 10.29
C GLY A 185 -3.96 10.58 9.49
N ASP A 186 -4.15 11.69 8.78
CA ASP A 186 -5.42 12.03 8.14
C ASP A 186 -5.60 11.37 6.78
N TYR A 187 -6.82 10.89 6.53
CA TYR A 187 -7.29 10.34 5.28
C TYR A 187 -8.55 11.08 4.86
N ASN A 188 -8.65 11.39 3.57
CA ASN A 188 -9.84 12.00 3.00
C ASN A 188 -10.37 11.11 1.88
N ILE A 189 -11.59 10.63 2.07
CA ILE A 189 -12.32 9.80 1.14
C ILE A 189 -13.43 10.64 0.53
N GLU A 190 -13.57 10.61 -0.79
CA GLU A 190 -14.63 11.28 -1.51
C GLU A 190 -15.36 10.26 -2.38
N ILE A 191 -16.69 10.26 -2.34
CA ILE A 191 -17.54 9.43 -3.18
C ILE A 191 -18.53 10.36 -3.87
N SER A 192 -18.64 10.28 -5.19
CA SER A 192 -19.58 11.08 -5.97
C SER A 192 -20.41 10.19 -6.89
N VAL A 193 -21.61 10.66 -7.18
CA VAL A 193 -22.57 9.99 -8.06
C VAL A 193 -22.93 10.93 -9.20
N THR A 194 -22.91 10.38 -10.41
CA THR A 194 -23.51 10.98 -11.60
C THR A 194 -24.72 10.12 -11.97
N ALA A 195 -25.89 10.60 -11.60
CA ALA A 195 -27.15 9.87 -11.73
C ALA A 195 -27.79 10.13 -13.10
N ASN A 196 -28.37 9.10 -13.72
CA ASN A 196 -28.99 9.18 -15.03
C ASN A 196 -30.37 8.57 -14.97
N SER A 197 -31.38 9.27 -15.48
CA SER A 197 -32.73 8.72 -15.54
C SER A 197 -33.05 8.01 -16.85
N GLY A 198 -33.63 6.81 -16.76
CA GLY A 198 -34.28 6.11 -17.86
C GLY A 198 -35.44 6.91 -18.47
N SER A 199 -35.52 6.95 -19.81
CA SER A 199 -36.58 7.68 -20.50
C SER A 199 -37.13 6.98 -21.73
N ARG A 200 -38.40 7.24 -22.02
CA ARG A 200 -39.08 6.88 -23.28
C ARG A 200 -40.09 7.97 -23.67
N PRO A 201 -40.61 7.97 -24.91
CA PRO A 201 -41.59 8.97 -25.33
C PRO A 201 -42.81 9.05 -24.37
N GLY A 202 -42.98 10.20 -23.73
CA GLY A 202 -44.11 10.49 -22.85
C GLY A 202 -44.02 9.91 -21.43
N CYS A 203 -42.87 9.34 -21.03
CA CYS A 203 -42.64 8.77 -19.69
C CYS A 203 -41.13 8.80 -19.35
N GLN A 204 -40.76 9.38 -18.21
CA GLN A 204 -39.36 9.51 -17.78
C GLN A 204 -39.25 9.23 -16.29
N ASN A 205 -38.34 8.33 -15.90
CA ASN A 205 -38.03 8.01 -14.52
C ASN A 205 -37.40 9.20 -13.81
N SER A 206 -37.48 9.23 -12.49
CA SER A 206 -36.76 10.21 -11.68
C SER A 206 -35.63 9.54 -10.96
N ASP A 207 -34.46 10.17 -11.05
CA ASP A 207 -33.26 9.78 -10.35
C ASP A 207 -32.66 11.03 -9.70
N SER A 208 -32.27 10.90 -8.43
CA SER A 208 -31.70 12.00 -7.66
C SER A 208 -30.36 11.64 -7.03
N GLY A 209 -29.85 10.44 -7.29
CA GLY A 209 -28.64 9.91 -6.67
C GLY A 209 -28.79 8.46 -6.22
N GLU A 210 -27.69 7.91 -5.74
CA GLU A 210 -27.56 6.47 -5.47
C GLU A 210 -27.25 6.17 -4.01
N THR A 211 -27.81 5.07 -3.51
CA THR A 211 -27.45 4.54 -2.19
C THR A 211 -26.16 3.76 -2.31
N VAL A 212 -25.09 4.28 -1.71
CA VAL A 212 -23.77 3.67 -1.75
C VAL A 212 -23.41 3.11 -0.38
N THR A 213 -23.25 1.80 -0.30
CA THR A 213 -22.60 1.12 0.83
C THR A 213 -21.10 1.12 0.59
N TYR A 214 -20.32 1.60 1.54
CA TYR A 214 -18.86 1.68 1.43
C TYR A 214 -18.17 1.02 2.62
N THR A 215 -16.97 0.52 2.37
CA THR A 215 -16.05 0.02 3.40
C THR A 215 -14.64 0.51 3.06
N VAL A 216 -14.04 1.25 3.98
CA VAL A 216 -12.68 1.75 3.90
C VAL A 216 -11.79 0.87 4.76
N LYS A 217 -10.71 0.36 4.19
CA LYS A 217 -9.72 -0.47 4.87
C LYS A 217 -8.32 0.08 4.66
N LEU A 218 -7.48 -0.03 5.68
CA LEU A 218 -6.06 0.26 5.60
C LEU A 218 -5.33 -1.03 5.19
N ILE A 219 -4.39 -0.92 4.25
CA ILE A 219 -3.54 -2.02 3.80
C ILE A 219 -2.24 -1.97 4.61
N VAL A 220 -2.01 -2.99 5.41
CA VAL A 220 -0.77 -3.19 6.17
C VAL A 220 0.09 -4.20 5.44
N LEU A 221 1.37 -3.89 5.29
CA LEU A 221 2.36 -4.76 4.66
C LEU A 221 3.44 -5.16 5.66
N ASP A 222 3.42 -6.43 6.00
CA ASP A 222 4.57 -7.12 6.59
C ASP A 222 5.35 -7.80 5.47
N TYR A 223 6.64 -8.05 5.66
CA TYR A 223 7.47 -8.66 4.63
C TYR A 223 8.64 -9.45 5.22
N SER A 224 9.09 -10.44 4.47
CA SER A 224 10.29 -11.22 4.77
C SER A 224 11.28 -11.12 3.60
N ILE A 225 12.55 -10.84 3.92
CA ILE A 225 13.64 -10.78 2.95
C ILE A 225 14.57 -11.94 3.25
N THR A 226 14.79 -12.80 2.27
CA THR A 226 15.72 -13.94 2.36
C THR A 226 16.70 -13.92 1.19
N PRO A 227 17.94 -14.40 1.37
CA PRO A 227 18.86 -14.55 0.25
C PRO A 227 18.30 -15.55 -0.77
N TYR A 228 18.38 -15.20 -2.05
CA TYR A 228 17.93 -16.09 -3.12
C TYR A 228 18.90 -17.27 -3.26
N ILE A 229 18.36 -18.48 -3.29
CA ILE A 229 19.12 -19.72 -3.49
C ILE A 229 18.61 -20.36 -4.78
N GLU A 230 19.46 -20.41 -5.81
CA GLU A 230 19.17 -21.21 -7.01
C GLU A 230 19.29 -22.69 -6.62
N ILE A 231 18.15 -23.38 -6.60
CA ILE A 231 18.13 -24.83 -6.47
C ILE A 231 18.29 -25.39 -7.89
N GLU A 232 19.50 -25.81 -8.23
CA GLU A 232 19.73 -26.59 -9.45
C GLU A 232 19.07 -27.96 -9.26
N ASP A 233 18.06 -28.28 -10.08
CA ASP A 233 17.47 -29.62 -10.16
C ASP A 233 18.59 -30.63 -10.46
N ILE A 234 18.85 -31.54 -9.51
CA ILE A 234 19.80 -32.67 -9.63
C ILE A 234 19.14 -33.83 -10.37
#